data_AF-A0A372JBJ3-F1
#
_entry.id   AF-A0A372JBJ3-F1
#
_cell.length_a   1.000
_cell.length_b   1.000
_cell.length_c   1.000
_cell.angle_alpha   90.00
_cell.angle_beta   90.00
_cell.angle_gamma   90.00
#
_symmetry.space_group_name_H-M   'P 1'
#
loop_
_entity.id
_entity.type
_entity.pdbx_description
1 polymer ?
#
loop_
_entity_poly.entity_id
_entity_poly.type
_entity_poly.pdbx_seq_one_letter_code
_entity_poly.pdbx_strand_id
1 'polypeptide(L)'
;MNEATLDLLLDVVGRLERNIAARRCPAVCGLDGDRRLTLTGYDYLRDDATAGAFERRAAAQANRVRARRWVLAVPMIIAVPPGAGLHGRPVSNQGPREGEQEAIVWTAFDHDDGIDYGIVAYTRRPDGSPVYHDPEIFTAPLAGTPAAPGSVLRQTLLNDPS
;
A
#
# COMPACT_ATOMS: atom_id res chain seq x y z
N MET A 1 -10.86 -2.34 -11.07
CA MET A 1 -11.42 -2.40 -9.71
C MET A 1 -12.95 -2.25 -9.67
N ASN A 2 -13.65 -3.23 -9.10
CA ASN A 2 -15.07 -3.13 -8.72
C ASN A 2 -15.33 -2.22 -7.50
N GLU A 3 -16.61 -1.92 -7.25
CA GLU A 3 -17.06 -1.04 -6.16
C GLU A 3 -16.65 -1.55 -4.76
N ALA A 4 -16.74 -2.86 -4.50
CA ALA A 4 -16.39 -3.42 -3.18
C ALA A 4 -14.89 -3.30 -2.87
N THR A 5 -14.04 -3.44 -3.89
CA THR A 5 -12.59 -3.26 -3.74
C THR A 5 -12.23 -1.78 -3.62
N LEU A 6 -12.95 -0.89 -4.32
CA LEU A 6 -12.82 0.56 -4.14
C LEU A 6 -13.19 0.98 -2.71
N ASP A 7 -14.29 0.46 -2.16
CA ASP A 7 -14.70 0.73 -0.77
C ASP A 7 -13.63 0.30 0.24
N LEU A 8 -13.03 -0.88 0.04
CA LEU A 8 -11.93 -1.36 0.87
C LEU A 8 -10.70 -0.46 0.75
N LEU A 9 -10.36 -0.03 -0.47
CA LEU A 9 -9.26 0.88 -0.72
C LEU A 9 -9.47 2.21 0.01
N LEU A 10 -10.66 2.80 -0.10
CA LEU A 10 -10.98 4.07 0.55
C LEU A 10 -10.95 3.97 2.08
N ASP A 11 -11.41 2.86 2.69
CA ASP A 11 -11.27 2.65 4.14
C ASP A 11 -9.79 2.57 4.54
N VAL A 12 -8.98 1.78 3.82
CA VAL A 12 -7.56 1.60 4.10
C VAL A 12 -6.77 2.90 3.93
N VAL A 13 -6.99 3.62 2.82
CA VAL A 13 -6.36 4.93 2.57
C VAL A 13 -6.80 5.93 3.63
N GLY A 14 -8.10 6.07 3.91
CA GLY A 14 -8.59 7.00 4.93
C GLY A 14 -8.05 6.71 6.34
N ARG A 15 -7.83 5.43 6.70
CA ARG A 15 -7.12 5.07 7.94
C ARG A 15 -5.68 5.54 7.92
N LEU A 16 -5.01 5.40 6.80
CA LEU A 16 -3.63 5.81 6.65
C LEU A 16 -3.48 7.33 6.66
N GLU A 17 -4.41 8.07 6.04
CA GLU A 17 -4.45 9.52 6.11
C GLU A 17 -4.55 10.03 7.56
N ARG A 18 -5.44 9.43 8.36
CA ARG A 18 -5.55 9.73 9.80
C ARG A 18 -4.25 9.43 10.55
N ASN A 19 -3.55 8.35 10.21
CA ASN A 19 -2.25 8.04 10.81
C ASN A 19 -1.19 9.08 10.42
N ILE A 20 -1.10 9.45 9.14
CA ILE A 20 -0.15 10.45 8.64
C ILE A 20 -0.38 11.80 9.32
N ALA A 21 -1.64 12.22 9.47
CA ALA A 21 -2.00 13.43 10.21
C ALA A 21 -1.54 13.35 11.69
N ALA A 22 -1.63 12.17 12.31
CA ALA A 22 -1.11 11.89 13.64
C ALA A 22 0.42 11.61 13.69
N ARG A 23 1.15 11.91 12.60
CA ARG A 23 2.60 11.69 12.44
C ARG A 23 3.02 10.23 12.63
N ARG A 24 2.14 9.30 12.24
CA ARG A 24 2.38 7.86 12.20
C ARG A 24 2.35 7.41 10.75
N CYS A 25 3.32 6.60 10.34
CA CYS A 25 3.43 6.15 8.95
C CYS A 25 3.49 4.61 8.84
N PRO A 26 2.49 3.86 9.35
CA PRO A 26 2.50 2.41 9.18
C PRO A 26 2.06 2.00 7.78
N ALA A 27 2.45 0.81 7.34
CA ALA A 27 1.68 0.10 6.32
C ALA A 27 0.33 -0.37 6.88
N VAL A 28 -0.72 -0.30 6.07
CA VAL A 28 -2.07 -0.76 6.43
C VAL A 28 -2.55 -1.75 5.38
N CYS A 29 -2.96 -2.94 5.83
CA CYS A 29 -3.53 -3.97 4.97
C CYS A 29 -4.99 -4.22 5.37
N GLY A 30 -5.91 -4.04 4.43
CA GLY A 30 -7.31 -4.43 4.56
C GLY A 30 -7.54 -5.78 3.86
N LEU A 31 -8.27 -6.68 4.51
CA LEU A 31 -8.66 -7.99 3.99
C LEU A 31 -10.18 -8.09 4.06
N ASP A 32 -10.82 -8.58 2.99
CA ASP A 32 -12.27 -8.72 2.94
C ASP A 32 -12.66 -10.09 2.36
N GLY A 33 -13.45 -10.83 3.13
CA GLY A 33 -13.82 -12.24 2.94
C GLY A 33 -14.99 -12.61 3.87
N ASP A 34 -14.92 -13.75 4.56
CA ASP A 34 -15.89 -14.15 5.59
C ASP A 34 -16.09 -13.07 6.67
N ARG A 35 -15.04 -12.26 6.91
CA ARG A 35 -15.10 -11.04 7.71
C ARG A 35 -14.02 -10.05 7.25
N ARG A 36 -14.25 -8.76 7.49
CA ARG A 36 -13.25 -7.72 7.29
C ARG A 36 -12.20 -7.73 8.40
N LEU A 37 -10.92 -7.66 8.02
CA LEU A 37 -9.80 -7.48 8.94
C LEU A 37 -8.89 -6.34 8.47
N THR A 38 -8.29 -5.63 9.42
CA THR A 38 -7.26 -4.62 9.15
C THR A 38 -6.00 -4.95 9.95
N LEU A 39 -4.86 -4.93 9.27
CA LEU A 39 -3.54 -5.15 9.85
C LEU A 39 -2.68 -3.91 9.69
N THR A 40 -1.79 -3.66 10.64
CA THR A 40 -0.91 -2.49 10.64
C THR A 40 0.54 -2.91 10.87
N GLY A 41 1.48 -2.33 10.12
CA GLY A 41 2.91 -2.64 10.19
C GLY A 41 3.76 -1.37 10.23
N TYR A 42 4.24 -0.99 11.40
CA TYR A 42 5.03 0.25 11.59
C TYR A 42 6.45 0.14 11.02
N ASP A 43 7.03 -1.06 11.03
CA ASP A 43 8.39 -1.30 10.54
C ASP A 43 8.44 -1.72 9.07
N TYR A 44 7.33 -1.59 8.33
CA TYR A 44 7.21 -2.14 6.98
C TYR A 44 8.31 -1.66 6.03
N LEU A 45 8.69 -0.39 6.10
CA LEU A 45 9.73 0.20 5.24
C LEU A 45 11.15 0.08 5.82
N ARG A 46 11.35 -0.66 6.92
CA ARG A 46 12.66 -0.81 7.55
C ARG A 46 13.65 -1.55 6.63
N ASP A 47 13.22 -2.68 6.10
CA ASP A 47 13.97 -3.56 5.21
C ASP A 47 13.02 -4.59 4.56
N ASP A 48 13.48 -5.23 3.49
CA ASP A 48 12.70 -6.21 2.72
C ASP A 48 12.26 -7.41 3.57
N ALA A 49 13.08 -7.82 4.55
CA ALA A 49 12.76 -8.93 5.43
C ALA A 49 11.54 -8.62 6.31
N THR A 50 11.48 -7.39 6.84
CA THR A 50 10.38 -6.89 7.67
C THR A 50 9.11 -6.69 6.84
N ALA A 51 9.23 -6.10 5.64
CA ALA A 51 8.12 -5.99 4.69
C ALA A 51 7.53 -7.37 4.36
N GLY A 52 8.38 -8.32 3.97
CA GLY A 52 7.96 -9.69 3.63
C GLY A 52 7.35 -10.44 4.82
N ALA A 53 7.85 -10.23 6.04
CA ALA A 53 7.27 -10.84 7.24
C ALA A 53 5.86 -10.30 7.52
N PHE A 54 5.64 -8.99 7.35
CA PHE A 54 4.32 -8.39 7.46
C PHE A 54 3.35 -8.95 6.42
N GLU A 55 3.79 -9.06 5.18
CA GLU A 55 2.97 -9.57 4.07
C GLU A 55 2.62 -11.07 4.21
N ARG A 56 3.58 -11.91 4.63
CA ARG A 56 3.29 -13.33 4.94
C ARG A 56 2.27 -13.46 6.08
N ARG A 57 2.35 -12.60 7.10
CA ARG A 57 1.34 -12.56 8.17
C ARG A 57 -0.02 -12.12 7.64
N ALA A 58 -0.08 -11.16 6.72
CA ALA A 58 -1.31 -10.77 6.05
C ALA A 58 -1.90 -11.91 5.23
N ALA A 59 -1.07 -12.65 4.48
CA ALA A 59 -1.50 -13.82 3.71
C ALA A 59 -2.11 -14.91 4.61
N ALA A 60 -1.45 -15.22 5.73
CA ALA A 60 -1.98 -16.18 6.69
C ALA A 60 -3.34 -15.75 7.28
N GLN A 61 -3.57 -14.44 7.47
CA GLN A 61 -4.87 -13.93 7.90
C GLN A 61 -5.90 -13.94 6.78
N ALA A 62 -5.50 -13.64 5.56
CA ALA A 62 -6.35 -13.70 4.37
C ALA A 62 -6.92 -15.11 4.17
N ASN A 63 -6.07 -16.15 4.25
CA ASN A 63 -6.51 -17.54 4.19
C ASN A 63 -7.50 -17.89 5.31
N ARG A 64 -7.24 -17.44 6.56
CA ARG A 64 -8.13 -17.69 7.71
C ARG A 64 -9.52 -17.10 7.55
N VAL A 65 -9.65 -15.97 6.87
CA VAL A 65 -10.95 -15.32 6.62
C VAL A 65 -11.47 -15.55 5.22
N ARG A 66 -10.85 -16.46 4.45
CA ARG A 66 -11.18 -16.70 3.04
C ARG A 66 -11.33 -15.39 2.25
N ALA A 67 -10.35 -14.51 2.41
CA ALA A 67 -10.38 -13.20 1.78
C ALA A 67 -10.49 -13.36 0.25
N ARG A 68 -11.51 -12.72 -0.33
CA ARG A 68 -11.68 -12.62 -1.80
C ARG A 68 -10.95 -11.43 -2.37
N ARG A 69 -10.72 -10.41 -1.54
CA ARG A 69 -10.03 -9.18 -1.92
C ARG A 69 -9.17 -8.65 -0.78
N TRP A 70 -8.13 -7.91 -1.15
CA TRP A 70 -7.26 -7.25 -0.19
C TRP A 70 -6.72 -5.95 -0.77
N VAL A 71 -6.38 -5.04 0.13
CA VAL A 71 -5.66 -3.80 -0.18
C VAL A 71 -4.48 -3.69 0.76
N LEU A 72 -3.31 -3.33 0.24
CA LEU A 72 -2.16 -2.90 1.03
C LEU A 72 -1.79 -1.48 0.63
N ALA A 73 -1.75 -0.56 1.60
CA ALA A 73 -1.35 0.81 1.41
C ALA A 73 -0.17 1.15 2.32
N VAL A 74 0.82 1.87 1.78
CA VAL A 74 2.09 2.16 2.43
C VAL A 74 2.45 3.64 2.21
N PRO A 75 2.67 4.42 3.28
CA PRO A 75 3.12 5.81 3.15
C PRO A 75 4.63 5.84 2.90
N MET A 76 5.05 6.39 1.77
CA MET A 76 6.47 6.48 1.40
C MET A 76 6.79 7.78 0.69
N ILE A 77 8.08 8.09 0.61
CA ILE A 77 8.60 9.08 -0.32
C ILE A 77 8.99 8.33 -1.59
N ILE A 78 8.44 8.75 -2.73
CA ILE A 78 8.62 8.10 -4.01
C ILE A 78 9.32 9.02 -5.01
N ALA A 79 10.12 8.44 -5.89
CA ALA A 79 10.55 9.04 -7.13
C ALA A 79 10.06 8.17 -8.29
N VAL A 80 9.54 8.82 -9.34
CA VAL A 80 9.09 8.16 -10.58
C VAL A 80 9.85 8.77 -11.76
N PRO A 81 11.13 8.40 -11.97
CA PRO A 81 11.90 8.92 -13.09
C PRO A 81 11.31 8.43 -14.43
N PRO A 82 11.33 9.23 -15.50
CA PRO A 82 10.87 8.81 -16.82
C PRO A 82 11.57 7.52 -17.28
N GLY A 83 10.80 6.49 -17.62
CA GLY A 83 11.33 5.20 -18.10
C GLY A 83 11.95 4.30 -17.03
N ALA A 84 11.89 4.68 -15.75
CA ALA A 84 12.32 3.86 -14.62
C ALA A 84 11.12 3.33 -13.80
N GLY A 85 11.38 2.33 -12.96
CA GLY A 85 10.40 1.83 -12.00
C GLY A 85 10.21 2.79 -10.82
N LEU A 86 9.16 2.55 -10.02
CA LEU A 86 8.93 3.31 -8.78
C LEU A 86 10.03 2.99 -7.77
N HIS A 87 10.70 4.04 -7.29
CA HIS A 87 11.65 3.96 -6.18
C HIS A 87 11.00 4.57 -4.95
N GLY A 88 10.87 3.77 -3.88
CA GLY A 88 10.27 4.20 -2.63
C GLY A 88 11.25 4.14 -1.46
N ARG A 89 11.14 5.08 -0.53
CA ARG A 89 11.87 5.07 0.75
C ARG A 89 10.96 5.49 1.92
N PRO A 90 11.35 5.18 3.17
CA PRO A 90 10.60 5.63 4.34
C PRO A 90 10.36 7.15 4.35
N VAL A 91 9.15 7.55 4.79
CA VAL A 91 8.88 8.93 5.20
C VAL A 91 9.83 9.29 6.35
N SER A 92 10.48 10.45 6.27
CA SER A 92 11.43 10.91 7.28
C SER A 92 11.27 12.41 7.54
N ASN A 93 11.80 12.88 8.67
CA ASN A 93 11.78 14.30 9.03
C ASN A 93 12.52 15.21 8.03
N GLN A 94 13.37 14.65 7.16
CA GLN A 94 14.06 15.42 6.12
C GLN A 94 13.16 15.78 4.94
N GLY A 95 11.98 15.16 4.83
CA GLY A 95 11.05 15.38 3.71
C GLY A 95 11.55 14.81 2.39
N PRO A 96 10.84 15.08 1.28
CA PRO A 96 11.24 14.72 -0.07
C PRO A 96 12.40 15.60 -0.58
N ARG A 97 13.25 15.02 -1.41
CA ARG A 97 14.29 15.71 -2.20
C ARG A 97 13.72 16.20 -3.52
N GLU A 98 14.51 16.95 -4.28
CA GLU A 98 14.14 17.34 -5.65
C GLU A 98 13.83 16.10 -6.50
N GLY A 99 12.66 16.11 -7.15
CA GLY A 99 12.16 14.97 -7.93
C GLY A 99 11.47 13.85 -7.13
N GLU A 100 11.40 13.97 -5.80
CA GLU A 100 10.65 13.07 -4.93
C GLU A 100 9.31 13.70 -4.48
N GLN A 101 8.34 12.85 -4.15
CA GLN A 101 7.07 13.27 -3.54
C GLN A 101 6.65 12.31 -2.43
N GLU A 102 5.95 12.81 -1.41
CA GLU A 102 5.26 11.94 -0.46
C GLU A 102 4.00 11.35 -1.12
N ALA A 103 3.79 10.06 -0.94
CA ALA A 103 2.64 9.35 -1.48
C ALA A 103 2.21 8.20 -0.57
N ILE A 104 0.92 7.89 -0.61
CA ILE A 104 0.41 6.58 -0.22
C ILE A 104 0.49 5.70 -1.46
N VAL A 105 1.39 4.72 -1.49
CA VAL A 105 1.43 3.71 -2.55
C VAL A 105 0.55 2.56 -2.15
N TRP A 106 -0.34 2.13 -3.04
CA TRP A 106 -1.28 1.06 -2.75
C TRP A 106 -1.33 0.00 -3.85
N THR A 107 -1.63 -1.21 -3.42
CA THR A 107 -1.92 -2.38 -4.24
C THR A 107 -3.26 -2.94 -3.80
N ALA A 108 -4.17 -3.16 -4.74
CA ALA A 108 -5.47 -3.75 -4.51
C ALA A 108 -5.61 -5.01 -5.34
N PHE A 109 -6.16 -6.08 -4.76
CA PHE A 109 -6.45 -7.32 -5.45
C PHE A 109 -7.89 -7.74 -5.17
N ASP A 110 -8.56 -8.23 -6.20
CA ASP A 110 -9.81 -8.95 -6.11
C ASP A 110 -9.69 -10.23 -6.95
N HIS A 111 -10.23 -11.33 -6.43
CA HIS A 111 -10.23 -12.62 -7.13
C HIS A 111 -10.83 -12.54 -8.54
N ASP A 112 -11.86 -11.72 -8.75
CA ASP A 112 -12.62 -11.65 -9.99
C ASP A 112 -12.06 -10.57 -10.95
N ASP A 113 -11.46 -9.49 -10.42
CA ASP A 113 -10.93 -8.37 -11.24
C ASP A 113 -9.40 -8.36 -11.40
N GLY A 114 -8.68 -9.18 -10.64
CA GLY A 114 -7.22 -9.20 -10.64
C GLY A 114 -6.62 -8.11 -9.76
N ILE A 115 -5.54 -7.48 -10.24
CA ILE A 115 -4.70 -6.57 -9.45
C ILE A 115 -4.66 -5.17 -10.03
N ASP A 116 -4.86 -4.18 -9.18
CA ASP A 116 -4.76 -2.75 -9.47
C ASP A 116 -3.68 -2.12 -8.57
N TYR A 117 -3.04 -1.06 -9.07
CA TYR A 117 -2.03 -0.32 -8.35
C TYR A 117 -2.24 1.18 -8.52
N GLY A 118 -1.79 1.95 -7.54
CA GLY A 118 -1.82 3.40 -7.66
C GLY A 118 -1.18 4.12 -6.50
N ILE A 119 -1.34 5.44 -6.54
CA ILE A 119 -0.85 6.33 -5.51
C ILE A 119 -1.90 7.36 -5.11
N VAL A 120 -1.76 7.87 -3.89
CA VAL A 120 -2.36 9.13 -3.47
C VAL A 120 -1.21 10.04 -3.05
N ALA A 121 -0.82 10.96 -3.94
CA ALA A 121 0.23 11.93 -3.64
C ALA A 121 -0.27 12.93 -2.58
N TYR A 122 0.63 13.45 -1.77
CA TYR A 122 0.30 14.53 -0.85
C TYR A 122 1.48 15.44 -0.57
N THR A 123 1.17 16.67 -0.19
CA THR A 123 2.14 17.66 0.29
C THR A 123 1.83 18.01 1.74
N ARG A 124 2.77 18.65 2.43
CA ARG A 124 2.55 19.13 3.81
C ARG A 124 2.46 20.64 3.85
N ARG A 125 1.50 21.14 4.62
CA ARG A 125 1.45 22.54 5.03
C ARG A 125 2.63 22.87 5.96
N PRO A 126 2.93 24.16 6.20
CA PRO A 126 3.99 24.56 7.14
C PRO A 126 3.84 24.00 8.56
N ASP A 127 2.61 23.70 9.01
CA ASP A 127 2.34 23.06 10.31
C ASP A 127 2.56 21.52 10.32
N GLY A 128 2.92 20.95 9.16
CA GLY A 128 3.14 19.54 8.94
C GLY A 128 1.89 18.74 8.58
N SER A 129 0.71 19.36 8.54
CA SER A 129 -0.54 18.70 8.16
C SER A 129 -0.54 18.33 6.66
N PRO A 130 -0.98 17.12 6.31
CA PRO A 130 -1.02 16.68 4.91
C PRO A 130 -2.15 17.37 4.12
N VAL A 131 -1.92 17.56 2.83
CA VAL A 131 -2.89 17.95 1.80
C VAL A 131 -2.81 16.91 0.70
N TYR A 132 -3.85 16.07 0.59
CA TYR A 132 -3.92 14.98 -0.37
C TYR A 132 -4.35 15.48 -1.75
N HIS A 133 -3.73 14.93 -2.78
CA HIS A 133 -4.12 15.10 -4.17
C HIS A 133 -5.08 13.98 -4.58
N ASP A 134 -5.70 14.13 -5.75
CA ASP A 134 -6.62 13.11 -6.27
C ASP A 134 -5.88 11.78 -6.48
N PRO A 135 -6.51 10.62 -6.18
CA PRO A 135 -5.89 9.32 -6.39
C PRO A 135 -5.58 9.07 -7.87
N GLU A 136 -4.37 8.58 -8.15
CA GLU A 136 -3.93 8.20 -9.48
C GLU A 136 -3.79 6.67 -9.58
N ILE A 137 -4.47 6.06 -10.55
CA ILE A 137 -4.34 4.63 -10.86
C ILE A 137 -3.28 4.47 -11.96
N PHE A 138 -2.30 3.59 -11.74
CA PHE A 138 -1.28 3.29 -12.73
C PHE A 138 -1.56 1.97 -13.44
N THR A 139 -1.51 1.99 -14.77
CA THR A 139 -1.61 0.80 -15.63
C THR A 139 -0.24 0.27 -16.10
N ALA A 140 0.83 1.05 -15.92
CA ALA A 140 2.22 0.68 -16.25
C ALA A 140 2.97 0.20 -14.98
N PRO A 141 3.97 -0.70 -15.10
CA PRO A 141 4.19 -1.72 -14.10
C PRO A 141 4.93 -1.21 -12.86
N LEU A 142 4.16 -0.90 -11.81
CA LEU A 142 4.53 -1.39 -10.47
C LEU A 142 4.68 -2.93 -10.45
N ALA A 143 4.04 -3.60 -11.42
CA ALA A 143 4.00 -5.05 -11.59
C ALA A 143 5.36 -5.76 -11.77
N GLY A 144 6.47 -5.05 -11.97
CA GLY A 144 7.78 -5.64 -12.27
C GLY A 144 8.83 -5.54 -11.16
N THR A 145 8.61 -4.75 -10.10
CA THR A 145 9.62 -4.61 -9.03
C THR A 145 9.27 -5.54 -7.87
N PRO A 146 10.19 -6.44 -7.46
CA PRO A 146 10.03 -7.23 -6.22
C PRO A 146 9.77 -6.37 -4.98
N ALA A 147 10.09 -5.06 -5.06
CA ALA A 147 9.92 -4.05 -4.03
C ALA A 147 8.54 -3.34 -4.01
N ALA A 148 7.63 -3.63 -4.95
CA ALA A 148 6.28 -3.06 -4.90
C ALA A 148 5.51 -3.61 -3.69
N PRO A 149 4.81 -2.77 -2.91
CA PRO A 149 4.04 -3.25 -1.78
C PRO A 149 3.06 -4.36 -2.15
N GLY A 150 3.08 -5.47 -1.42
CA GLY A 150 2.14 -6.57 -1.61
C GLY A 150 2.65 -7.65 -2.57
N SER A 151 3.89 -7.54 -3.05
CA SER A 151 4.51 -8.54 -3.94
C SER A 151 4.57 -9.92 -3.28
N VAL A 152 5.00 -10.00 -2.01
CA VAL A 152 5.10 -11.24 -1.21
C VAL A 152 3.71 -11.74 -0.83
N LEU A 153 2.79 -10.84 -0.45
CA LEU A 153 1.40 -11.19 -0.14
C LEU A 153 0.74 -11.86 -1.34
N ARG A 154 0.82 -11.23 -2.51
CA ARG A 154 0.31 -11.77 -3.77
C ARG A 154 0.93 -13.12 -4.09
N GLN A 155 2.26 -13.21 -4.04
CA GLN A 155 2.96 -14.46 -4.36
C GLN A 155 2.56 -15.59 -3.39
N THR A 156 2.40 -15.27 -2.10
CA THR A 156 2.00 -16.25 -1.10
C THR A 156 0.57 -16.75 -1.37
N LEU A 157 -0.37 -15.87 -1.71
CA LEU A 157 -1.76 -16.24 -1.97
C LEU A 157 -1.97 -16.96 -3.32
N LEU A 158 -1.16 -16.67 -4.34
CA LEU A 158 -1.26 -17.33 -5.65
C LEU A 158 -0.51 -18.67 -5.71
N ASN A 159 0.51 -18.85 -4.87
CA ASN A 159 1.32 -20.08 -4.83
C ASN A 159 0.90 -21.06 -3.73
N ASP A 160 -0.08 -20.72 -2.87
CA ASP A 160 -0.63 -21.65 -1.90
C ASP A 160 -1.63 -22.57 -2.63
N PRO A 161 -1.35 -23.88 -2.78
CA PRO A 161 -2.36 -24.80 -3.26
C PRO A 161 -3.38 -24.99 -2.14
N SER A 162 -4.51 -24.30 -2.23
CA SER A 162 -5.69 -24.54 -1.41
C SER A 162 -6.16 -25.99 -1.49
#